data_AF-A0A815GV10-F1
#
_entry.id   AF-A0A815GV10-F1
#
_cell.length_a   1.000
_cell.length_b   1.000
_cell.length_c   1.000
_cell.angle_alpha   90.00
_cell.angle_beta   90.00
_cell.angle_gamma   90.00
#
_symmetry.space_group_name_H-M   'P 1'
#
loop_
_entity.id
_entity.type
_entity.pdbx_description
1 polymer ?
#
loop_
_entity_poly.entity_id
_entity_poly.type
_entity_poly.pdbx_seq_one_letter_code
_entity_poly.pdbx_strand_id
1 'polypeptide(L)'
;MALCLANSLIACGDFVPYDQLVRYKWWYRYGYMSSTGHCFDIGAATKNAIQEFEKRQRKFAKAWNISYEEMDNTLSSELLQAFNVNCSKEGVAGNGALMRLAPVPLFFYRIPEKAVEYSGESGRITHGDDKAYDACRYYGALIVAALHGVLKDELISDKFYEDHKQWFGKKPLHTDILKIAQGSYKKSGGYNEGIRGKGYVVSALEAALWAFWSDNNSFEEGALKAVNLGDDTDTTAAIYGQLAGAVYGYQDLPNKWCKRVYAKNFISHVSNWIVCEGIINDNEEHFAHFGKDDPNEDYDHPEHSVTQNCKSYTFDTDYGHKLRIIDTPGRSSDHPKMSCEEGWSISKKSWDRLLEYTHKSLSPYFIRQECNKVEYFRLKTMGMIRPMLESMRNILRNVSNALKGRILSVDDAWQ
;
A
#
# COMPACT_ATOMS: atom_id res chain seq x y z
N MET A 1 12.40 -4.19 -0.73
CA MET A 1 11.73 -3.00 -1.31
C MET A 1 10.21 -2.97 -1.06
N ALA A 2 9.43 -4.02 -1.30
CA ALA A 2 7.98 -4.01 -1.02
C ALA A 2 7.67 -3.61 0.44
N LEU A 3 8.40 -4.16 1.40
CA LEU A 3 8.29 -3.77 2.82
C LEU A 3 8.59 -2.28 3.05
N CYS A 4 9.59 -1.72 2.36
CA CYS A 4 9.91 -0.30 2.45
C CYS A 4 8.75 0.56 1.92
N LEU A 5 8.13 0.15 0.82
CA LEU A 5 6.96 0.83 0.25
C LEU A 5 5.75 0.74 1.18
N ALA A 6 5.47 -0.45 1.73
CA ALA A 6 4.41 -0.64 2.72
C ALA A 6 4.59 0.25 3.94
N ASN A 7 5.82 0.31 4.48
CA ASN A 7 6.10 1.15 5.63
C ASN A 7 6.06 2.65 5.32
N SER A 8 6.34 3.05 4.08
CA SER A 8 6.16 4.43 3.63
C SER A 8 4.69 4.82 3.68
N LEU A 9 3.83 4.01 3.06
CA LEU A 9 2.38 4.23 3.03
C LEU A 9 1.79 4.28 4.44
N ILE A 10 2.14 3.30 5.28
CA ILE A 10 1.68 3.24 6.68
C ILE A 10 2.13 4.47 7.48
N ALA A 11 3.43 4.81 7.42
CA ALA A 11 3.96 5.90 8.26
C ALA A 11 3.53 7.28 7.80
N CYS A 12 3.27 7.46 6.50
CA CYS A 12 2.82 8.73 5.94
C CYS A 12 1.29 8.88 5.96
N GLY A 13 0.54 7.77 6.05
CA GLY A 13 -0.91 7.78 5.85
C GLY A 13 -1.34 8.08 4.41
N ASP A 14 -0.39 8.18 3.47
CA ASP A 14 -0.61 8.51 2.07
C ASP A 14 0.61 8.10 1.23
N PHE A 15 0.51 8.22 -0.09
CA PHE A 15 1.60 8.00 -1.02
C PHE A 15 2.53 9.22 -1.09
N VAL A 16 3.69 9.11 -0.42
CA VAL A 16 4.75 10.14 -0.45
C VAL A 16 5.99 9.59 -1.16
N PRO A 17 6.19 9.87 -2.47
CA PRO A 17 7.30 9.30 -3.25
C PRO A 17 8.69 9.61 -2.69
N TYR A 18 8.82 10.75 -2.00
CA TYR A 18 10.05 11.13 -1.33
C TYR A 18 10.41 10.16 -0.19
N ASP A 19 9.46 9.88 0.71
CA ASP A 19 9.65 8.95 1.84
C ASP A 19 9.92 7.53 1.33
N GLN A 20 9.24 7.11 0.25
CA GLN A 20 9.55 5.86 -0.44
C GLN A 20 11.03 5.79 -0.84
N LEU A 21 11.60 6.87 -1.41
CA LEU A 21 13.03 6.92 -1.77
C LEU A 21 13.94 6.94 -0.55
N VAL A 22 13.58 7.61 0.56
CA VAL A 22 14.43 7.54 1.77
C VAL A 22 14.46 6.11 2.34
N ARG A 23 13.34 5.38 2.34
CA ARG A 23 13.31 4.00 2.82
C ARG A 23 14.09 3.05 1.91
N TYR A 24 14.02 3.27 0.59
CA TYR A 24 14.87 2.54 -0.35
C TYR A 24 16.35 2.87 -0.14
N LYS A 25 16.69 4.13 0.16
CA LYS A 25 18.04 4.53 0.54
C LYS A 25 18.49 3.83 1.82
N TRP A 26 17.65 3.76 2.86
CA TRP A 26 17.98 3.06 4.10
C TRP A 26 18.18 1.56 3.87
N TRP A 27 17.37 0.94 3.01
CA TRP A 27 17.59 -0.45 2.61
C TRP A 27 18.96 -0.59 1.92
N TYR A 28 19.24 0.25 0.92
CA TYR A 28 20.48 0.22 0.15
C TYR A 28 21.73 0.44 1.02
N ARG A 29 21.68 1.39 1.96
CA ARG A 29 22.84 1.78 2.78
C ARG A 29 23.01 0.95 4.04
N TYR A 30 21.91 0.52 4.67
CA TYR A 30 21.93 -0.02 6.03
C TYR A 30 21.23 -1.39 6.14
N GLY A 31 20.73 -1.95 5.05
CA GLY A 31 20.01 -3.23 5.09
C GLY A 31 18.65 -3.16 5.79
N TYR A 32 18.07 -1.95 5.90
CA TYR A 32 16.71 -1.74 6.42
C TYR A 32 15.71 -2.62 5.67
N MET A 33 14.95 -3.44 6.40
CA MET A 33 13.98 -4.42 5.86
C MET A 33 14.57 -5.46 4.90
N SER A 34 15.87 -5.74 5.00
CA SER A 34 16.50 -6.87 4.34
C SER A 34 16.26 -8.18 5.10
N SER A 35 16.31 -9.32 4.42
CA SER A 35 16.31 -10.64 5.07
C SER A 35 17.69 -11.06 5.60
N THR A 36 18.76 -10.36 5.20
CA THR A 36 20.16 -10.74 5.53
C THR A 36 20.88 -9.73 6.42
N GLY A 37 20.22 -8.66 6.88
CA GLY A 37 20.89 -7.58 7.62
C GLY A 37 21.60 -6.55 6.76
N HIS A 38 21.76 -6.78 5.45
CA HIS A 38 22.45 -5.88 4.51
C HIS A 38 21.72 -5.83 3.17
N CYS A 39 21.96 -4.80 2.36
CA CYS A 39 21.44 -4.77 0.99
C CYS A 39 22.14 -5.84 0.15
N PHE A 40 21.36 -6.70 -0.49
CA PHE A 40 21.83 -7.61 -1.54
C PHE A 40 20.83 -7.56 -2.69
N ASP A 41 21.28 -8.02 -3.87
CA ASP A 41 20.44 -8.16 -5.07
C ASP A 41 19.73 -6.88 -5.53
N ILE A 42 20.43 -5.74 -5.43
CA ILE A 42 19.94 -4.47 -5.95
C ILE A 42 20.23 -4.33 -7.45
N GLY A 43 19.16 -4.27 -8.25
CA GLY A 43 19.27 -3.99 -9.69
C GLY A 43 19.86 -2.62 -10.00
N ALA A 44 20.53 -2.51 -11.16
CA ALA A 44 21.24 -1.29 -11.58
C ALA A 44 20.32 -0.06 -11.69
N ALA A 45 19.10 -0.22 -12.21
CA ALA A 45 18.11 0.84 -12.33
C ALA A 45 17.78 1.47 -10.96
N THR A 46 17.38 0.64 -10.00
CA THR A 46 17.08 1.05 -8.63
C THR A 46 18.28 1.70 -7.95
N LYS A 47 19.47 1.08 -8.05
CA LYS A 47 20.70 1.62 -7.48
C LYS A 47 21.01 3.02 -8.02
N ASN A 48 20.94 3.20 -9.34
CA ASN A 48 21.20 4.49 -9.98
C ASN A 48 20.19 5.56 -9.55
N ALA A 49 18.91 5.21 -9.46
CA ALA A 49 17.87 6.14 -9.01
C ALA A 49 18.08 6.57 -7.54
N ILE A 50 18.44 5.65 -6.64
CA ILE A 50 18.75 5.98 -5.25
C ILE A 50 20.00 6.87 -5.14
N GLN A 51 21.05 6.57 -5.93
CA GLN A 51 22.26 7.39 -5.92
C GLN A 51 22.01 8.81 -6.47
N GLU A 52 21.19 8.94 -7.50
CA GLU A 52 20.76 10.25 -8.00
C GLU A 52 19.88 10.98 -6.97
N PHE A 53 18.97 10.27 -6.28
CA PHE A 53 18.20 10.81 -5.16
C PHE A 53 19.10 11.37 -4.07
N GLU A 54 20.10 10.61 -3.59
CA GLU A 54 21.05 11.06 -2.58
C GLU A 54 21.83 12.31 -3.02
N LYS A 55 22.26 12.34 -4.29
CA LYS A 55 22.96 13.49 -4.86
C LYS A 55 22.07 14.73 -4.88
N ARG A 56 20.80 14.60 -5.29
CA ARG A 56 19.81 15.69 -5.26
C ARG A 56 19.51 16.12 -3.83
N GLN A 57 19.32 15.17 -2.92
CA GLN A 57 19.07 15.41 -1.50
C GLN A 57 20.19 16.23 -0.86
N ARG A 58 21.47 15.91 -1.12
CA ARG A 58 22.62 16.71 -0.62
C ARG A 58 22.65 18.14 -1.17
N LYS A 59 22.37 18.31 -2.46
CA LYS A 59 22.30 19.64 -3.08
C LYS A 59 21.16 20.47 -2.51
N PHE A 60 19.99 19.85 -2.35
CA PHE A 60 18.80 20.47 -1.82
C PHE A 60 18.99 20.88 -0.35
N ALA A 61 19.48 19.96 0.49
CA ALA A 61 19.82 20.23 1.89
C ALA A 61 20.73 21.47 2.05
N LYS A 62 21.78 21.57 1.21
CA LYS A 62 22.69 22.73 1.20
C LYS A 62 21.99 24.02 0.77
N ALA A 63 21.15 23.97 -0.28
CA ALA A 63 20.46 25.15 -0.80
C ALA A 63 19.43 25.71 0.19
N TRP A 64 18.82 24.84 0.99
CA TRP A 64 17.78 25.20 1.96
C TRP A 64 18.31 25.37 3.40
N ASN A 65 19.62 25.18 3.61
CA ASN A 65 20.25 25.22 4.93
C ASN A 65 19.61 24.26 5.95
N ILE A 66 19.33 23.02 5.51
CA ILE A 66 18.74 21.93 6.30
C ILE A 66 19.78 20.82 6.44
N SER A 67 19.83 20.14 7.58
CA SER A 67 20.74 19.00 7.76
C SER A 67 20.29 17.78 6.94
N TYR A 68 21.23 16.89 6.62
CA TYR A 68 20.90 15.69 5.85
C TYR A 68 19.99 14.71 6.61
N GLU A 69 20.08 14.68 7.95
CA GLU A 69 19.23 13.85 8.81
C GLU A 69 17.79 14.38 8.89
N GLU A 70 17.62 15.71 8.95
CA GLU A 70 16.30 16.34 8.88
C GLU A 70 15.61 16.07 7.53
N MET A 71 16.37 16.05 6.43
CA MET A 71 15.81 15.72 5.12
C MET A 71 15.22 14.30 5.07
N ASP A 72 15.81 13.32 5.75
CA ASP A 72 15.28 11.95 5.79
C ASP A 72 13.96 11.85 6.55
N ASN A 73 13.69 12.79 7.43
CA ASN A 73 12.52 12.78 8.30
C ASN A 73 11.51 13.88 7.94
N THR A 74 11.71 14.60 6.83
CA THR A 74 10.85 15.74 6.50
C THR A 74 9.44 15.28 6.09
N LEU A 75 8.44 15.95 6.65
CA LEU A 75 7.04 15.89 6.20
C LEU A 75 6.55 17.29 5.77
N SER A 76 7.47 18.24 5.58
CA SER A 76 7.11 19.59 5.15
C SER A 76 6.58 19.55 3.71
N SER A 77 5.30 19.88 3.53
CA SER A 77 4.67 19.91 2.20
C SER A 77 5.42 20.83 1.23
N GLU A 78 5.95 21.96 1.71
CA GLU A 78 6.76 22.88 0.90
C GLU A 78 8.04 22.21 0.37
N LEU A 79 8.80 21.56 1.26
CA LEU A 79 10.04 20.89 0.89
C LEU A 79 9.79 19.70 -0.04
N LEU A 80 8.74 18.94 0.24
CA LEU A 80 8.35 17.78 -0.57
C LEU A 80 7.91 18.20 -1.98
N GLN A 81 7.15 19.29 -2.11
CA GLN A 81 6.73 19.83 -3.41
C GLN A 81 7.90 20.41 -4.21
N ALA A 82 8.86 21.05 -3.54
CA ALA A 82 10.03 21.62 -4.19
C ALA A 82 11.06 20.55 -4.63
N PHE A 83 10.99 19.33 -4.08
CA PHE A 83 11.96 18.28 -4.38
C PHE A 83 11.54 17.43 -5.60
N ASN A 84 12.41 17.36 -6.62
CA ASN A 84 12.18 16.49 -7.77
C ASN A 84 12.54 15.02 -7.48
N VAL A 85 11.52 14.22 -7.17
CA VAL A 85 11.59 12.77 -6.88
C VAL A 85 11.81 11.89 -8.11
N ASN A 86 11.67 12.40 -9.34
CA ASN A 86 11.91 11.64 -10.58
C ASN A 86 13.41 11.44 -10.82
N CYS A 87 14.00 10.49 -10.10
CA CYS A 87 15.44 10.23 -10.07
C CYS A 87 15.89 9.18 -11.09
N SER A 88 14.95 8.49 -11.74
CA SER A 88 15.24 7.59 -12.86
C SER A 88 15.44 8.36 -14.16
N LYS A 89 16.22 7.79 -15.06
CA LYS A 89 16.35 8.29 -16.43
C LYS A 89 15.15 7.81 -17.26
N GLU A 90 14.83 8.55 -18.31
CA GLU A 90 13.90 8.09 -19.35
C GLU A 90 14.42 6.78 -19.99
N GLY A 91 13.50 5.91 -20.40
CA GLY A 91 13.84 4.65 -21.07
C GLY A 91 14.24 3.49 -20.15
N VAL A 92 14.23 3.68 -18.83
CA VAL A 92 14.59 2.63 -17.86
C VAL A 92 13.39 1.68 -17.63
N ALA A 93 13.28 0.65 -18.46
CA ALA A 93 12.15 -0.29 -18.50
C ALA A 93 12.39 -1.64 -17.78
N GLY A 94 13.11 -1.62 -16.66
CA GLY A 94 13.34 -2.81 -15.82
C GLY A 94 12.10 -3.26 -15.04
N ASN A 95 12.03 -4.54 -14.68
CA ASN A 95 10.91 -5.14 -13.94
C ASN A 95 10.88 -4.84 -12.42
N GLY A 96 11.91 -4.20 -11.88
CA GLY A 96 12.07 -4.00 -10.43
C GLY A 96 11.02 -3.11 -9.76
N ALA A 97 10.19 -2.40 -10.54
CA ALA A 97 9.00 -1.70 -10.06
C ALA A 97 7.82 -2.67 -9.80
N LEU A 98 7.57 -3.62 -10.70
CA LEU A 98 6.47 -4.59 -10.58
C LEU A 98 6.66 -5.56 -9.42
N MET A 99 7.89 -6.03 -9.20
CA MET A 99 8.16 -7.05 -8.17
C MET A 99 7.91 -6.60 -6.72
N ARG A 100 7.60 -5.32 -6.51
CA ARG A 100 7.39 -4.72 -5.18
C ARG A 100 6.05 -3.99 -5.03
N LEU A 101 5.14 -4.15 -5.99
CA LEU A 101 4.03 -3.23 -6.22
C LEU A 101 2.90 -3.34 -5.19
N ALA A 102 2.57 -4.55 -4.75
CA ALA A 102 1.37 -4.89 -3.97
C ALA A 102 1.00 -3.95 -2.80
N PRO A 103 1.94 -3.35 -2.04
CA PRO A 103 1.58 -2.42 -1.00
C PRO A 103 0.68 -1.26 -1.45
N VAL A 104 0.88 -0.72 -2.66
CA VAL A 104 0.07 0.41 -3.16
C VAL A 104 -1.39 0.01 -3.39
N PRO A 105 -1.72 -1.00 -4.21
CA PRO A 105 -3.11 -1.41 -4.40
C PRO A 105 -3.75 -1.99 -3.14
N LEU A 106 -2.97 -2.50 -2.18
CA LEU A 106 -3.50 -2.89 -0.86
C LEU A 106 -3.91 -1.68 -0.01
N PHE A 107 -3.12 -0.60 -0.02
CA PHE A 107 -3.41 0.61 0.75
C PHE A 107 -4.61 1.37 0.18
N PHE A 108 -4.64 1.58 -1.13
CA PHE A 108 -5.67 2.39 -1.80
C PHE A 108 -6.83 1.56 -2.38
N TYR A 109 -7.06 0.33 -1.90
CA TYR A 109 -7.97 -0.61 -2.56
C TYR A 109 -9.39 -0.05 -2.76
N ARG A 110 -9.88 0.79 -1.83
CA ARG A 110 -11.21 1.42 -1.92
C ARG A 110 -11.30 2.58 -2.91
N ILE A 111 -10.17 3.09 -3.39
CA ILE A 111 -10.09 4.19 -4.37
C ILE A 111 -9.27 3.71 -5.57
N PRO A 112 -9.87 2.89 -6.46
CA PRO A 112 -9.15 2.25 -7.58
C PRO A 112 -8.37 3.22 -8.45
N GLU A 113 -8.89 4.42 -8.71
CA GLU A 113 -8.21 5.46 -9.48
C GLU A 113 -6.86 5.85 -8.85
N LYS A 114 -6.83 6.07 -7.52
CA LYS A 114 -5.60 6.36 -6.77
C LYS A 114 -4.68 5.15 -6.75
N ALA A 115 -5.22 3.96 -6.48
CA ALA A 115 -4.44 2.73 -6.47
C ALA A 115 -3.72 2.47 -7.81
N VAL A 116 -4.42 2.67 -8.94
CA VAL A 116 -3.86 2.52 -10.28
C VAL A 116 -2.81 3.59 -10.53
N GLU A 117 -3.11 4.87 -10.30
CA GLU A 117 -2.16 5.96 -10.56
C GLU A 117 -0.89 5.84 -9.72
N TYR A 118 -1.03 5.66 -8.40
CA TYR A 118 0.10 5.51 -7.49
C TYR A 118 0.89 4.23 -7.72
N SER A 119 0.27 3.18 -8.28
CA SER A 119 1.00 2.01 -8.73
C SER A 119 2.03 2.40 -9.79
N GLY A 120 1.63 3.20 -10.78
CA GLY A 120 2.52 3.77 -11.79
C GLY A 120 3.59 4.68 -11.20
N GLU A 121 3.18 5.67 -10.39
CA GLU A 121 4.10 6.67 -9.83
C GLU A 121 5.14 6.07 -8.88
N SER A 122 4.77 5.05 -8.08
CA SER A 122 5.72 4.33 -7.21
C SER A 122 6.83 3.62 -8.00
N GLY A 123 6.55 3.24 -9.25
CA GLY A 123 7.51 2.68 -10.19
C GLY A 123 8.40 3.75 -10.82
N ARG A 124 7.76 4.82 -11.33
CA ARG A 124 8.36 5.92 -12.12
C ARG A 124 9.60 6.52 -11.47
N ILE A 125 9.59 6.69 -10.14
CA ILE A 125 10.72 7.29 -9.40
C ILE A 125 12.03 6.48 -9.47
N THR A 126 11.96 5.19 -9.86
CA THR A 126 13.13 4.31 -10.08
C THR A 126 13.24 3.75 -11.49
N HIS A 127 12.14 3.70 -12.24
CA HIS A 127 12.05 3.13 -13.59
C HIS A 127 11.30 4.11 -14.49
N GLY A 128 12.02 5.04 -15.12
CA GLY A 128 11.46 6.19 -15.83
C GLY A 128 10.95 5.91 -17.25
N ASP A 129 10.62 4.67 -17.58
CA ASP A 129 10.00 4.31 -18.86
C ASP A 129 8.47 4.22 -18.73
N ASP A 130 7.73 4.72 -19.72
CA ASP A 130 6.27 4.66 -19.71
C ASP A 130 5.73 3.22 -19.72
N LYS A 131 6.45 2.25 -20.29
CA LYS A 131 6.10 0.83 -20.19
C LYS A 131 6.16 0.35 -18.75
N ALA A 132 7.15 0.79 -17.97
CA ALA A 132 7.26 0.40 -16.57
C ALA A 132 6.15 1.03 -15.72
N TYR A 133 5.85 2.31 -15.99
CA TYR A 133 4.74 3.02 -15.38
C TYR A 133 3.40 2.34 -15.68
N ASP A 134 3.07 2.10 -16.96
CA ASP A 134 1.79 1.50 -17.34
C ASP A 134 1.68 0.02 -16.98
N ALA A 135 2.80 -0.72 -16.95
CA ALA A 135 2.80 -2.09 -16.43
C ALA A 135 2.36 -2.10 -14.95
N CYS A 136 2.89 -1.17 -14.14
CA CYS A 136 2.49 -1.06 -12.73
C CYS A 136 1.03 -0.62 -12.60
N ARG A 137 0.56 0.33 -13.42
CA ARG A 137 -0.87 0.73 -13.41
C ARG A 137 -1.80 -0.43 -13.72
N TYR A 138 -1.53 -1.15 -14.80
CA TYR A 138 -2.33 -2.30 -15.21
C TYR A 138 -2.30 -3.40 -14.15
N TYR A 139 -1.13 -3.70 -13.61
CA TYR A 139 -0.99 -4.73 -12.57
C TYR A 139 -1.63 -4.33 -11.24
N GLY A 140 -1.55 -3.05 -10.88
CA GLY A 140 -2.27 -2.48 -9.74
C GLY A 140 -3.78 -2.62 -9.89
N ALA A 141 -4.33 -2.33 -11.07
CA ALA A 141 -5.76 -2.52 -11.36
C ALA A 141 -6.21 -3.96 -11.17
N LEU A 142 -5.42 -4.94 -11.65
CA LEU A 142 -5.71 -6.37 -11.47
C LEU A 142 -5.75 -6.75 -9.98
N ILE A 143 -4.80 -6.26 -9.19
CA ILE A 143 -4.77 -6.54 -7.74
C ILE A 143 -5.98 -5.90 -7.04
N VAL A 144 -6.32 -4.64 -7.33
CA VAL A 144 -7.51 -3.98 -6.75
C VAL A 144 -8.79 -4.70 -7.12
N ALA A 145 -8.96 -5.08 -8.39
CA ALA A 145 -10.13 -5.85 -8.83
C ALA A 145 -10.22 -7.20 -8.10
N ALA A 146 -9.10 -7.91 -7.93
CA ALA A 146 -9.06 -9.14 -7.14
C ALA A 146 -9.48 -8.91 -5.68
N LEU A 147 -9.02 -7.82 -5.04
CA LEU A 147 -9.43 -7.44 -3.68
C LEU A 147 -10.92 -7.09 -3.59
N HIS A 148 -11.52 -6.61 -4.68
CA HIS A 148 -12.97 -6.39 -4.82
C HIS A 148 -13.74 -7.67 -5.18
N GLY A 149 -13.07 -8.83 -5.26
CA GLY A 149 -13.69 -10.12 -5.48
C GLY A 149 -14.07 -10.39 -6.94
N VAL A 150 -13.50 -9.64 -7.89
CA VAL A 150 -13.63 -9.94 -9.33
C VAL A 150 -13.05 -11.33 -9.59
N LEU A 151 -13.79 -12.16 -10.32
CA LEU A 151 -13.39 -13.54 -10.57
C LEU A 151 -12.20 -13.61 -11.52
N LYS A 152 -11.41 -14.68 -11.38
CA LYS A 152 -10.20 -14.89 -12.21
C LYS A 152 -10.48 -14.77 -13.71
N ASP A 153 -11.56 -15.38 -14.21
CA ASP A 153 -11.93 -15.35 -15.62
C ASP A 153 -12.20 -13.92 -16.14
N GLU A 154 -12.72 -13.06 -15.27
CA GLU A 154 -12.93 -11.63 -15.56
C GLU A 154 -11.61 -10.85 -15.52
N LEU A 155 -10.73 -11.15 -14.55
CA LEU A 155 -9.38 -10.53 -14.45
C LEU A 155 -8.51 -10.81 -15.68
N ILE A 156 -8.60 -12.01 -16.25
CA ILE A 156 -7.84 -12.42 -17.45
C ILE A 156 -8.60 -12.16 -18.75
N SER A 157 -9.78 -11.53 -18.70
CA SER A 157 -10.54 -11.15 -19.88
C SER A 157 -9.74 -10.16 -20.73
N ASP A 158 -9.83 -10.29 -22.06
CA ASP A 158 -9.26 -9.30 -22.98
C ASP A 158 -9.97 -7.93 -22.92
N LYS A 159 -11.13 -7.90 -22.25
CA LYS A 159 -11.92 -6.69 -22.00
C LYS A 159 -11.63 -6.04 -20.64
N PHE A 160 -10.86 -6.68 -19.75
CA PHE A 160 -10.64 -6.18 -18.39
C PHE A 160 -10.24 -4.70 -18.35
N TYR A 161 -9.31 -4.29 -19.22
CA TYR A 161 -8.88 -2.90 -19.30
C TYR A 161 -9.99 -1.94 -19.77
N GLU A 162 -10.80 -2.32 -20.75
CA GLU A 162 -11.89 -1.46 -21.23
C GLU A 162 -13.02 -1.35 -20.21
N ASP A 163 -13.34 -2.45 -19.52
CA ASP A 163 -14.37 -2.49 -18.48
C ASP A 163 -13.97 -1.62 -17.26
N HIS A 164 -12.66 -1.44 -17.02
CA HIS A 164 -12.11 -0.65 -15.92
C HIS A 164 -11.42 0.64 -16.38
N LYS A 165 -11.68 1.11 -17.60
CA LYS A 165 -10.96 2.23 -18.23
C LYS A 165 -10.98 3.51 -17.39
N GLN A 166 -12.06 3.74 -16.65
CA GLN A 166 -12.22 4.89 -15.77
C GLN A 166 -11.12 4.98 -14.68
N TRP A 167 -10.58 3.85 -14.22
CA TRP A 167 -9.50 3.81 -13.23
C TRP A 167 -8.16 4.33 -13.78
N PHE A 168 -7.99 4.36 -15.11
CA PHE A 168 -6.78 4.82 -15.78
C PHE A 168 -6.83 6.31 -16.15
N GLY A 169 -7.86 7.03 -15.70
CA GLY A 169 -8.04 8.45 -16.01
C GLY A 169 -8.02 8.73 -17.51
N LYS A 170 -7.35 9.80 -17.93
CA LYS A 170 -7.28 10.21 -19.35
C LYS A 170 -6.04 9.66 -20.09
N LYS A 171 -5.16 8.92 -19.41
CA LYS A 171 -3.91 8.41 -20.00
C LYS A 171 -4.05 6.93 -20.37
N PRO A 172 -4.17 6.59 -21.66
CA PRO A 172 -4.28 5.20 -22.08
C PRO A 172 -2.97 4.44 -21.80
N LEU A 173 -3.07 3.12 -21.67
CA LEU A 173 -1.90 2.25 -21.52
C LEU A 173 -0.99 2.35 -22.75
N HIS A 174 0.32 2.30 -22.50
CA HIS A 174 1.33 2.07 -23.51
C HIS A 174 0.98 0.82 -24.35
N THR A 175 1.16 0.90 -25.66
CA THR A 175 0.76 -0.13 -26.65
C THR A 175 1.26 -1.54 -26.31
N ASP A 176 2.50 -1.69 -25.88
CA ASP A 176 3.05 -2.99 -25.45
C ASP A 176 2.35 -3.58 -24.21
N ILE A 177 1.91 -2.75 -23.27
CA ILE A 177 1.13 -3.19 -22.11
C ILE A 177 -0.31 -3.50 -22.50
N LEU A 178 -0.88 -2.72 -23.44
CA LEU A 178 -2.20 -3.00 -24.00
C LEU A 178 -2.25 -4.37 -24.70
N LYS A 179 -1.21 -4.77 -25.42
CA LYS A 179 -1.12 -6.13 -26.00
C LYS A 179 -1.18 -7.22 -24.94
N ILE A 180 -0.52 -7.00 -23.80
CA ILE A 180 -0.59 -7.91 -22.66
C ILE A 180 -2.01 -7.92 -22.09
N ALA A 181 -2.63 -6.76 -21.87
CA ALA A 181 -4.00 -6.65 -21.39
C ALA A 181 -5.00 -7.38 -22.29
N GLN A 182 -4.75 -7.38 -23.61
CA GLN A 182 -5.53 -8.10 -24.62
C GLN A 182 -5.19 -9.60 -24.72
N GLY A 183 -4.32 -10.11 -23.83
CA GLY A 183 -4.08 -11.55 -23.68
C GLY A 183 -2.90 -12.11 -24.46
N SER A 184 -1.87 -11.31 -24.82
CA SER A 184 -0.66 -11.83 -25.48
C SER A 184 0.04 -12.97 -24.71
N TYR A 185 -0.20 -13.04 -23.40
CA TYR A 185 0.29 -14.08 -22.50
C TYR A 185 -0.47 -15.43 -22.61
N LYS A 186 -1.61 -15.52 -23.29
CA LYS A 186 -2.45 -16.74 -23.38
C LYS A 186 -1.88 -17.75 -24.36
N LYS A 187 -0.70 -18.26 -24.06
CA LYS A 187 0.12 -19.16 -24.88
C LYS A 187 0.29 -20.51 -24.20
N SER A 188 -0.44 -21.54 -24.64
CA SER A 188 -0.46 -22.85 -23.96
C SER A 188 0.91 -23.52 -23.92
N GLY A 189 1.79 -23.24 -24.89
CA GLY A 189 3.15 -23.76 -24.93
C GLY A 189 4.16 -23.01 -24.06
N GLY A 190 3.76 -21.90 -23.42
CA GLY A 190 4.60 -21.14 -22.49
C GLY A 190 5.97 -20.79 -23.06
N TYR A 191 7.04 -21.35 -22.47
CA TYR A 191 8.40 -21.14 -22.93
C TYR A 191 8.61 -21.50 -24.41
N ASN A 192 7.95 -22.54 -24.93
CA ASN A 192 8.10 -22.94 -26.33
C ASN A 192 7.46 -21.94 -27.31
N GLU A 193 6.54 -21.10 -26.84
CA GLU A 193 5.85 -20.06 -27.61
C GLU A 193 6.36 -18.64 -27.30
N GLY A 194 7.54 -18.56 -26.68
CA GLY A 194 8.26 -17.30 -26.49
C GLY A 194 7.96 -16.56 -25.18
N ILE A 195 7.21 -17.14 -24.24
CA ILE A 195 7.06 -16.54 -22.89
C ILE A 195 8.42 -16.57 -22.19
N ARG A 196 8.91 -15.41 -21.73
CA ARG A 196 10.21 -15.28 -21.07
C ARG A 196 10.11 -14.32 -19.89
N GLY A 197 10.39 -14.79 -18.68
CA GLY A 197 10.44 -13.95 -17.49
C GLY A 197 11.79 -13.23 -17.38
N LYS A 198 12.05 -12.22 -18.21
CA LYS A 198 13.35 -11.49 -18.23
C LYS A 198 13.30 -10.22 -17.39
N GLY A 199 14.47 -9.58 -17.21
CA GLY A 199 14.63 -8.27 -16.57
C GLY A 199 13.84 -7.10 -17.19
N TYR A 200 13.28 -7.29 -18.39
CA TYR A 200 12.46 -6.29 -19.08
C TYR A 200 11.00 -6.36 -18.63
N VAL A 201 10.42 -5.22 -18.25
CA VAL A 201 9.12 -5.14 -17.57
C VAL A 201 7.96 -5.78 -18.34
N VAL A 202 7.91 -5.61 -19.67
CA VAL A 202 6.86 -6.19 -20.52
C VAL A 202 6.94 -7.71 -20.49
N SER A 203 8.15 -8.27 -20.64
CA SER A 203 8.36 -9.72 -20.62
C SER A 203 8.08 -10.32 -19.25
N ALA A 204 8.48 -9.64 -18.16
CA ALA A 204 8.19 -10.08 -16.80
C ALA A 204 6.68 -10.10 -16.50
N LEU A 205 5.95 -9.05 -16.91
CA LEU A 205 4.50 -8.99 -16.76
C LEU A 205 3.79 -10.08 -17.57
N GLU A 206 4.18 -10.25 -18.84
CA GLU A 206 3.62 -11.30 -19.71
C GLU A 206 3.84 -12.69 -19.12
N ALA A 207 5.04 -12.97 -18.60
CA ALA A 207 5.37 -14.24 -17.96
C ALA A 207 4.57 -14.50 -16.67
N ALA A 208 4.42 -13.49 -15.81
CA ALA A 208 3.65 -13.63 -14.58
C ALA A 208 2.15 -13.85 -14.85
N LEU A 209 1.59 -13.16 -15.84
CA LEU A 209 0.19 -13.35 -16.25
C LEU A 209 -0.03 -14.66 -16.99
N TRP A 210 0.94 -15.16 -17.76
CA TRP A 210 0.91 -16.52 -18.30
C TRP A 210 0.85 -17.57 -17.18
N ALA A 211 1.69 -17.42 -16.15
CA ALA A 211 1.69 -18.33 -15.01
C ALA A 211 0.32 -18.29 -14.30
N PHE A 212 -0.22 -17.11 -14.04
CA PHE A 212 -1.55 -16.92 -13.42
C PHE A 212 -2.69 -17.48 -14.28
N TRP A 213 -2.69 -17.20 -15.58
CA TRP A 213 -3.69 -17.73 -16.51
C TRP A 213 -3.70 -19.27 -16.52
N SER A 214 -2.52 -19.88 -16.51
CA SER A 214 -2.37 -21.32 -16.65
C SER A 214 -2.30 -22.09 -15.33
N ASP A 215 -2.35 -21.45 -14.16
CA ASP A 215 -2.10 -22.09 -12.84
C ASP A 215 -3.15 -23.13 -12.37
N ASN A 216 -4.14 -23.46 -13.20
CA ASN A 216 -5.23 -24.39 -12.88
C ASN A 216 -5.96 -24.07 -11.54
N ASN A 217 -6.08 -22.78 -11.20
CA ASN A 217 -6.70 -22.30 -9.97
C ASN A 217 -5.96 -22.76 -8.70
N SER A 218 -4.64 -22.91 -8.80
CA SER A 218 -3.78 -23.34 -7.71
C SER A 218 -2.59 -22.41 -7.57
N PHE A 219 -2.46 -21.76 -6.40
CA PHE A 219 -1.31 -20.92 -6.10
C PHE A 219 0.01 -21.68 -6.31
N GLU A 220 0.06 -22.94 -5.85
CA GLU A 220 1.23 -23.81 -5.94
C GLU A 220 1.64 -24.07 -7.39
N GLU A 221 0.68 -24.45 -8.25
CA GLU A 221 0.98 -24.76 -9.64
C GLU A 221 1.48 -23.53 -10.40
N GLY A 222 0.84 -22.37 -10.24
CA GLY A 222 1.27 -21.16 -10.91
C GLY A 222 2.62 -20.63 -10.40
N ALA A 223 2.90 -20.76 -9.11
CA ALA A 223 4.19 -20.38 -8.54
C ALA A 223 5.30 -21.25 -9.15
N LEU A 224 5.08 -22.57 -9.23
CA LEU A 224 6.01 -23.49 -9.87
C LEU A 224 6.16 -23.19 -11.36
N LYS A 225 5.09 -22.83 -12.07
CA LYS A 225 5.16 -22.42 -13.49
C LYS A 225 5.99 -21.15 -13.66
N ALA A 226 5.78 -20.14 -12.84
CA ALA A 226 6.54 -18.89 -12.87
C ALA A 226 8.05 -19.14 -12.64
N VAL A 227 8.40 -19.96 -11.66
CA VAL A 227 9.81 -20.33 -11.38
C VAL A 227 10.40 -21.18 -12.50
N ASN A 228 9.67 -22.17 -13.02
CA ASN A 228 10.19 -23.09 -14.03
C ASN A 228 10.27 -22.48 -15.44
N LEU A 229 9.78 -21.26 -15.67
CA LEU A 229 10.10 -20.51 -16.90
C LEU A 229 11.59 -20.21 -17.04
N GLY A 230 12.35 -20.25 -15.94
CA GLY A 230 13.76 -19.86 -15.94
C GLY A 230 13.93 -18.33 -16.05
N ASP A 231 15.11 -17.90 -16.51
CA ASP A 231 15.51 -16.50 -16.60
C ASP A 231 15.49 -15.78 -15.23
N ASP A 232 14.72 -14.71 -15.08
CA ASP A 232 14.55 -13.89 -13.87
C ASP A 232 13.43 -14.49 -13.00
N THR A 233 13.71 -15.68 -12.47
CA THR A 233 12.73 -16.55 -11.81
C THR A 233 12.14 -15.96 -10.52
N ASP A 234 12.96 -15.29 -9.73
CA ASP A 234 12.57 -14.67 -8.47
C ASP A 234 11.63 -13.49 -8.72
N THR A 235 11.95 -12.62 -9.70
CA THR A 235 11.06 -11.52 -10.07
C THR A 235 9.75 -12.04 -10.64
N THR A 236 9.79 -13.01 -11.56
CA THR A 236 8.58 -13.54 -12.21
C THR A 236 7.65 -14.19 -11.17
N ALA A 237 8.20 -14.98 -10.24
CA ALA A 237 7.43 -15.58 -9.15
C ALA A 237 6.92 -14.54 -8.14
N ALA A 238 7.70 -13.50 -7.84
CA ALA A 238 7.28 -12.40 -6.97
C ALA A 238 6.16 -11.56 -7.58
N ILE A 239 6.17 -11.34 -8.91
CA ILE A 239 5.06 -10.69 -9.61
C ILE A 239 3.85 -11.61 -9.50
N TYR A 240 3.89 -12.84 -10.05
CA TYR A 240 2.79 -13.81 -9.97
C TYR A 240 2.16 -13.91 -8.57
N GLY A 241 2.99 -14.04 -7.52
CA GLY A 241 2.55 -14.23 -6.16
C GLY A 241 1.71 -13.08 -5.59
N GLN A 242 1.89 -11.86 -6.10
CA GLN A 242 1.09 -10.70 -5.68
C GLN A 242 -0.38 -10.84 -6.12
N LEU A 243 -0.62 -11.07 -7.41
CA LEU A 243 -1.98 -11.23 -7.94
C LEU A 243 -2.60 -12.54 -7.50
N ALA A 244 -1.87 -13.66 -7.59
CA ALA A 244 -2.37 -14.95 -7.16
C ALA A 244 -2.70 -14.96 -5.66
N GLY A 245 -1.90 -14.29 -4.83
CA GLY A 245 -2.18 -14.12 -3.40
C GLY A 245 -3.43 -13.28 -3.12
N ALA A 246 -3.69 -12.24 -3.93
CA ALA A 246 -4.91 -11.44 -3.83
C ALA A 246 -6.17 -12.23 -4.24
N VAL A 247 -6.05 -13.16 -5.19
CA VAL A 247 -7.16 -13.97 -5.72
C VAL A 247 -7.47 -15.18 -4.85
N TYR A 248 -6.45 -15.97 -4.49
CA TYR A 248 -6.63 -17.19 -3.70
C TYR A 248 -6.70 -16.90 -2.20
N GLY A 249 -6.13 -15.77 -1.77
CA GLY A 249 -6.06 -15.42 -0.36
C GLY A 249 -4.99 -16.20 0.40
N TYR A 250 -4.65 -15.70 1.59
CA TYR A 250 -3.55 -16.21 2.39
C TYR A 250 -3.78 -17.64 2.93
N GLN A 251 -5.03 -18.01 3.20
CA GLN A 251 -5.38 -19.31 3.80
C GLN A 251 -5.19 -20.48 2.82
N ASP A 252 -5.31 -20.22 1.52
CA ASP A 252 -5.17 -21.23 0.48
C ASP A 252 -3.72 -21.36 -0.02
N LEU A 253 -2.78 -20.61 0.58
CA LEU A 253 -1.36 -20.74 0.28
C LEU A 253 -0.79 -22.05 0.86
N PRO A 254 0.17 -22.71 0.18
CA PRO A 254 0.79 -23.93 0.69
C PRO A 254 1.49 -23.72 2.04
N ASN A 255 0.89 -24.24 3.11
CA ASN A 255 1.39 -24.05 4.48
C ASN A 255 2.86 -24.50 4.64
N LYS A 256 3.26 -25.56 3.92
CA LYS A 256 4.66 -26.04 3.86
C LYS A 256 5.65 -24.96 3.39
N TRP A 257 5.24 -24.08 2.48
CA TRP A 257 6.05 -22.98 1.98
C TRP A 257 5.98 -21.78 2.92
N CYS A 258 4.78 -21.39 3.37
CA CYS A 258 4.60 -20.28 4.28
C CYS A 258 5.45 -20.42 5.55
N LYS A 259 5.55 -21.63 6.13
CA LYS A 259 6.39 -21.92 7.31
C LYS A 259 7.89 -21.67 7.11
N ARG A 260 8.37 -21.65 5.86
CA ARG A 260 9.79 -21.44 5.51
C ARG A 260 10.12 -20.01 5.14
N VAL A 261 9.10 -19.15 4.95
CA VAL A 261 9.31 -17.75 4.62
C VAL A 261 9.93 -17.02 5.81
N TYR A 262 11.11 -16.43 5.58
CA TYR A 262 11.76 -15.59 6.58
C TYR A 262 10.85 -14.43 6.99
N ALA A 263 10.81 -14.12 8.29
CA ALA A 263 9.99 -13.05 8.85
C ALA A 263 8.49 -13.12 8.48
N LYS A 264 7.95 -14.31 8.19
CA LYS A 264 6.54 -14.56 7.84
C LYS A 264 5.56 -13.73 8.67
N ASN A 265 5.64 -13.83 10.00
CA ASN A 265 4.70 -13.15 10.90
C ASN A 265 4.82 -11.62 10.82
N PHE A 266 6.02 -11.08 10.63
CA PHE A 266 6.19 -9.64 10.40
C PHE A 266 5.51 -9.21 9.09
N ILE A 267 5.72 -9.96 8.01
CA ILE A 267 5.08 -9.71 6.71
C ILE A 267 3.55 -9.75 6.87
N SER A 268 3.00 -10.78 7.54
CA SER A 268 1.57 -10.89 7.80
C SER A 268 1.02 -9.70 8.60
N HIS A 269 1.74 -9.23 9.63
CA HIS A 269 1.30 -8.06 10.39
C HIS A 269 1.33 -6.77 9.56
N VAL A 270 2.38 -6.55 8.75
CA VAL A 270 2.45 -5.41 7.84
C VAL A 270 1.32 -5.45 6.82
N SER A 271 1.01 -6.63 6.26
CA SER A 271 -0.10 -6.83 5.33
C SER A 271 -1.47 -6.56 5.94
N ASN A 272 -1.67 -6.85 7.23
CA ASN A 272 -2.91 -6.47 7.92
C ASN A 272 -2.96 -4.97 8.20
N TRP A 273 -1.84 -4.39 8.65
CA TRP A 273 -1.78 -2.97 9.01
C TRP A 273 -2.01 -2.06 7.80
N ILE A 274 -1.39 -2.35 6.66
CA ILE A 274 -1.50 -1.51 5.47
C ILE A 274 -2.95 -1.36 4.99
N VAL A 275 -3.76 -2.41 5.12
CA VAL A 275 -5.19 -2.38 4.77
C VAL A 275 -5.97 -1.54 5.79
N CYS A 276 -5.67 -1.66 7.09
CA CYS A 276 -6.29 -0.85 8.13
C CYS A 276 -6.01 0.64 7.96
N GLU A 277 -4.76 1.03 7.69
CA GLU A 277 -4.41 2.45 7.49
C GLU A 277 -5.07 3.03 6.24
N GLY A 278 -5.15 2.26 5.15
CA GLY A 278 -5.89 2.67 3.96
C GLY A 278 -7.33 3.07 4.28
N ILE A 279 -8.03 2.23 5.06
CA ILE A 279 -9.43 2.47 5.47
C ILE A 279 -9.57 3.73 6.33
N ILE A 280 -8.62 4.01 7.23
CA ILE A 280 -8.69 5.18 8.11
C ILE A 280 -8.61 6.47 7.28
N ASN A 281 -7.67 6.52 6.34
CA ASN A 281 -7.42 7.71 5.53
C ASN A 281 -8.53 7.95 4.48
N ASP A 282 -9.21 6.91 4.02
CA ASP A 282 -10.38 7.06 3.12
C ASP A 282 -11.54 7.83 3.77
N ASN A 283 -11.74 7.69 5.09
CA ASN A 283 -12.85 8.32 5.79
C ASN A 283 -12.66 9.83 6.00
N GLU A 284 -11.42 10.33 6.04
CA GLU A 284 -11.16 11.77 6.23
C GLU A 284 -11.51 12.60 4.99
N GLU A 285 -11.42 12.03 3.78
CA GLU A 285 -11.87 12.72 2.55
C GLU A 285 -13.40 12.82 2.46
N HIS A 286 -14.16 11.86 3.01
CA HIS A 286 -15.62 11.91 3.01
C HIS A 286 -16.20 12.99 3.95
N PHE A 287 -15.51 13.34 5.04
CA PHE A 287 -15.93 14.46 5.88
C PHE A 287 -15.58 15.84 5.30
N ALA A 288 -14.64 15.91 4.35
CA ALA A 288 -14.24 17.17 3.72
C ALA A 288 -15.21 17.65 2.61
N HIS A 289 -16.22 16.86 2.22
CA HIS A 289 -17.18 17.22 1.16
C HIS A 289 -18.63 17.41 1.64
N PHE A 290 -18.95 17.20 2.92
CA PHE A 290 -20.24 17.60 3.51
C PHE A 290 -20.15 18.99 4.16
N GLY A 291 -19.76 19.98 3.36
CA GLY A 291 -19.43 21.30 3.87
C GLY A 291 -19.75 22.46 2.92
N LYS A 292 -20.82 22.34 2.13
CA LYS A 292 -21.57 23.47 1.57
C LYS A 292 -23.00 23.02 1.29
N ASP A 293 -23.85 23.07 2.31
CA ASP A 293 -25.29 23.00 2.10
C ASP A 293 -25.73 24.26 1.33
N ASP A 294 -26.27 24.05 0.14
CA ASP A 294 -27.14 25.01 -0.54
C ASP A 294 -28.50 24.99 0.20
N PRO A 295 -29.03 26.12 0.70
CA PRO A 295 -30.20 26.08 1.58
C PRO A 295 -31.54 25.81 0.87
N ASN A 296 -31.58 25.59 -0.45
CA ASN A 296 -32.84 25.62 -1.22
C ASN A 296 -32.98 24.55 -2.31
N GLU A 297 -32.78 23.27 -2.01
CA GLU A 297 -33.25 22.22 -2.92
C GLU A 297 -34.06 21.14 -2.18
N ASP A 298 -35.39 21.30 -2.28
CA ASP A 298 -36.36 20.22 -2.12
C ASP A 298 -36.15 19.21 -3.25
N TYR A 299 -35.81 17.96 -2.90
CA TYR A 299 -35.93 16.83 -3.83
C TYR A 299 -36.64 15.65 -3.18
N ASP A 300 -37.86 15.44 -3.67
CA ASP A 300 -38.67 14.23 -3.58
C ASP A 300 -37.86 12.97 -3.91
N HIS A 301 -38.03 11.93 -3.09
CA HIS A 301 -37.57 10.58 -3.39
C HIS A 301 -38.50 9.89 -4.38
N PRO A 302 -37.97 9.19 -5.39
CA PRO A 302 -38.59 7.97 -5.89
C PRO A 302 -37.73 6.74 -5.59
N GLU A 303 -38.42 5.73 -5.08
CA GLU A 303 -37.92 4.38 -4.80
C GLU A 303 -37.36 3.71 -6.06
N HIS A 304 -36.09 3.31 -6.02
CA HIS A 304 -35.58 2.24 -6.88
C HIS A 304 -34.85 1.20 -6.04
N SER A 305 -35.51 0.05 -5.90
CA SER A 305 -34.98 -1.17 -5.30
C SER A 305 -33.89 -1.77 -6.18
N VAL A 306 -32.66 -1.84 -5.68
CA VAL A 306 -31.64 -2.78 -6.16
C VAL A 306 -31.23 -3.64 -4.97
N THR A 307 -31.75 -4.86 -4.93
CA THR A 307 -31.28 -5.92 -4.06
C THR A 307 -29.86 -6.31 -4.47
N GLN A 308 -28.85 -6.08 -3.62
CA GLN A 308 -27.52 -6.65 -3.80
C GLN A 308 -26.96 -7.18 -2.48
N ASN A 309 -26.46 -8.41 -2.57
CA ASN A 309 -26.10 -9.31 -1.48
C ASN A 309 -24.98 -8.77 -0.58
N CYS A 310 -25.24 -8.60 0.72
CA CYS A 310 -24.19 -8.41 1.73
C CYS A 310 -23.30 -9.66 1.82
N LYS A 311 -21.99 -9.52 1.57
CA LYS A 311 -20.99 -10.53 1.94
C LYS A 311 -20.28 -10.07 3.21
N SER A 312 -20.31 -10.90 4.25
CA SER A 312 -19.56 -10.67 5.49
C SER A 312 -18.12 -11.14 5.35
N TYR A 313 -17.14 -10.27 5.58
CA TYR A 313 -15.75 -10.66 5.69
C TYR A 313 -15.47 -11.12 7.13
N THR A 314 -15.01 -12.37 7.28
CA THR A 314 -14.64 -12.94 8.57
C THR A 314 -13.13 -13.16 8.57
N PHE A 315 -12.40 -12.40 9.37
CA PHE A 315 -10.97 -12.62 9.57
C PHE A 315 -10.78 -13.51 10.78
N ASP A 316 -10.29 -14.73 10.56
CA ASP A 316 -9.82 -15.59 11.63
C ASP A 316 -8.39 -15.16 11.96
N THR A 317 -8.27 -14.43 13.06
CA THR A 317 -6.96 -14.29 13.71
C THR A 317 -6.67 -15.64 14.37
N ASP A 318 -5.42 -16.14 14.35
CA ASP A 318 -5.01 -17.45 14.94
C ASP A 318 -5.35 -17.63 16.45
N TYR A 319 -6.17 -16.76 17.04
CA TYR A 319 -6.58 -16.72 18.44
C TYR A 319 -8.11 -16.69 18.64
N GLY A 320 -8.91 -17.19 17.68
CA GLY A 320 -10.32 -17.56 17.93
C GLY A 320 -11.30 -16.40 18.11
N HIS A 321 -10.93 -15.18 17.71
CA HIS A 321 -11.86 -14.05 17.64
C HIS A 321 -12.18 -13.73 16.18
N LYS A 322 -13.45 -13.99 15.81
CA LYS A 322 -14.02 -13.65 14.50
C LYS A 322 -14.23 -12.13 14.41
N LEU A 323 -13.38 -11.43 13.66
CA LEU A 323 -13.68 -10.07 13.22
C LEU A 323 -14.69 -10.14 12.08
N ARG A 324 -15.94 -9.75 12.35
CA ARG A 324 -17.02 -9.71 11.36
C ARG A 324 -17.25 -8.25 10.96
N ILE A 325 -16.83 -7.89 9.75
CA ILE A 325 -17.13 -6.56 9.19
C ILE A 325 -18.42 -6.71 8.39
N ILE A 326 -19.49 -6.08 8.88
CA ILE A 326 -20.78 -6.00 8.20
C ILE A 326 -20.84 -4.65 7.50
N ASP A 327 -20.95 -4.68 6.18
CA ASP A 327 -21.29 -3.49 5.40
C ASP A 327 -22.81 -3.39 5.35
N THR A 328 -23.39 -2.43 6.08
CA THR A 328 -24.82 -2.12 6.01
C THR A 328 -25.00 -0.63 5.75
N PRO A 329 -25.66 -0.23 4.65
CA PRO A 329 -26.24 1.09 4.55
C PRO A 329 -27.43 1.15 5.51
N GLY A 330 -27.48 2.22 6.32
CA GLY A 330 -28.30 2.27 7.53
C GLY A 330 -29.79 1.99 7.34
N ARG A 331 -30.34 1.14 8.22
CA ARG A 331 -31.58 1.43 8.98
C ARG A 331 -31.68 0.52 10.21
N SER A 332 -32.33 1.08 11.22
CA SER A 332 -32.45 0.66 12.63
C SER A 332 -32.87 -0.80 12.88
N SER A 333 -32.24 -1.46 13.87
CA SER A 333 -32.84 -1.75 15.20
C SER A 333 -32.03 -2.82 15.96
N ASP A 334 -31.82 -2.53 17.25
CA ASP A 334 -31.61 -3.44 18.38
C ASP A 334 -30.66 -4.63 18.26
N HIS A 335 -29.35 -4.40 18.38
CA HIS A 335 -28.39 -5.32 19.03
C HIS A 335 -27.17 -4.55 19.58
N PRO A 336 -26.47 -5.07 20.61
CA PRO A 336 -25.60 -4.28 21.47
C PRO A 336 -24.45 -3.69 20.68
N LYS A 337 -24.40 -2.35 20.64
CA LYS A 337 -23.24 -1.60 20.12
C LYS A 337 -22.04 -1.98 20.98
N MET A 338 -21.07 -2.69 20.41
CA MET A 338 -19.72 -2.77 20.98
C MET A 338 -19.25 -1.34 21.19
N SER A 339 -18.95 -0.99 22.44
CA SER A 339 -18.53 0.37 22.79
C SER A 339 -17.14 0.64 22.20
N CYS A 340 -16.88 1.88 21.80
CA CYS A 340 -15.58 2.30 21.23
C CYS A 340 -14.38 1.98 22.14
N GLU A 341 -14.59 1.70 23.43
CA GLU A 341 -13.55 1.27 24.37
C GLU A 341 -13.02 -0.14 24.11
N GLU A 342 -13.85 -1.07 23.62
CA GLU A 342 -13.46 -2.47 23.40
C GLU A 342 -12.59 -2.63 22.13
N GLY A 343 -12.86 -1.85 21.08
CA GLY A 343 -12.01 -1.80 19.87
C GLY A 343 -10.62 -1.19 20.14
N TRP A 344 -10.53 -0.23 21.07
CA TRP A 344 -9.29 0.45 21.46
C TRP A 344 -8.35 -0.45 22.28
N SER A 345 -8.91 -1.33 23.13
CA SER A 345 -8.16 -2.35 23.87
C SER A 345 -7.44 -3.36 22.96
N ILE A 346 -8.01 -3.63 21.77
CA ILE A 346 -7.50 -4.59 20.80
C ILE A 346 -6.32 -4.01 20.00
N SER A 347 -6.35 -2.73 19.61
CA SER A 347 -5.26 -2.09 18.84
C SER A 347 -4.00 -1.89 19.67
N LYS A 348 -4.13 -1.38 20.91
CA LYS A 348 -2.99 -1.17 21.82
C LYS A 348 -2.31 -2.49 22.19
N LYS A 349 -3.08 -3.55 22.49
CA LYS A 349 -2.53 -4.89 22.76
C LYS A 349 -1.92 -5.57 21.54
N SER A 350 -2.27 -5.15 20.32
CA SER A 350 -1.69 -5.66 19.07
C SER A 350 -0.36 -4.96 18.74
N TRP A 351 -0.25 -3.66 19.03
CA TRP A 351 1.00 -2.90 18.91
C TRP A 351 2.08 -3.32 19.89
N ASP A 352 1.74 -3.45 21.17
CA ASP A 352 2.68 -3.91 22.19
C ASP A 352 3.18 -5.34 21.87
N ARG A 353 2.33 -6.19 21.28
CA ARG A 353 2.70 -7.53 20.80
C ARG A 353 3.53 -7.52 19.52
N LEU A 354 3.29 -6.60 18.58
CA LEU A 354 4.14 -6.44 17.41
C LEU A 354 5.55 -5.99 17.82
N LEU A 355 5.66 -5.04 18.75
CA LEU A 355 6.94 -4.58 19.29
C LEU A 355 7.67 -5.73 19.99
N GLU A 356 6.97 -6.49 20.84
CA GLU A 356 7.54 -7.67 21.53
C GLU A 356 7.97 -8.77 20.54
N TYR A 357 7.22 -8.97 19.46
CA TYR A 357 7.50 -9.96 18.41
C TYR A 357 8.65 -9.56 17.49
N THR A 358 8.71 -8.27 17.11
CA THR A 358 9.81 -7.65 16.37
C THR A 358 11.11 -7.76 17.15
N HIS A 359 11.05 -7.55 18.48
CA HIS A 359 12.17 -7.75 19.40
C HIS A 359 12.63 -9.21 19.51
N LYS A 360 11.70 -10.18 19.55
CA LYS A 360 12.02 -11.62 19.71
C LYS A 360 12.45 -12.32 18.42
N SER A 361 11.99 -11.86 17.26
CA SER A 361 12.19 -12.56 15.97
C SER A 361 13.36 -12.03 15.14
N LEU A 362 13.83 -10.81 15.40
CA LEU A 362 14.94 -10.17 14.68
C LEU A 362 16.27 -10.29 15.45
N SER A 363 16.52 -11.46 16.06
CA SER A 363 17.64 -11.70 16.99
C SER A 363 19.06 -11.35 16.51
N PRO A 364 19.40 -11.17 15.21
CA PRO A 364 20.70 -10.61 14.79
C PRO A 364 20.76 -9.07 14.67
N TYR A 365 19.62 -8.36 14.70
CA TYR A 365 19.49 -6.96 14.27
C TYR A 365 19.89 -5.89 15.29
N PHE A 366 20.59 -6.26 16.36
CA PHE A 366 21.08 -5.28 17.33
C PHE A 366 22.37 -4.61 16.85
N ILE A 367 22.30 -3.76 15.81
CA ILE A 367 23.32 -2.72 15.61
C ILE A 367 23.05 -1.63 16.65
N ARG A 368 23.76 -1.73 17.77
CA ARG A 368 23.67 -0.99 19.04
C ARG A 368 23.79 0.55 18.97
N GLN A 369 23.58 1.21 17.83
CA GLN A 369 23.58 2.68 17.75
C GLN A 369 22.36 3.34 17.08
N GLU A 370 21.62 2.69 16.18
CA GLU A 370 20.48 3.32 15.45
C GLU A 370 19.09 2.89 15.95
N CYS A 371 18.98 1.76 16.65
CA CYS A 371 17.75 1.36 17.34
C CYS A 371 17.36 2.31 18.51
N ASN A 372 18.18 3.32 18.82
CA ASN A 372 18.05 4.11 20.05
C ASN A 372 17.60 5.58 19.89
N LYS A 373 17.27 6.12 18.70
CA LYS A 373 16.97 7.58 18.61
C LYS A 373 15.74 8.09 17.84
N VAL A 374 15.28 7.53 16.72
CA VAL A 374 14.28 8.27 15.89
C VAL A 374 12.98 7.51 15.59
N GLU A 375 13.03 6.23 15.26
CA GLU A 375 11.83 5.47 14.87
C GLU A 375 10.79 5.33 16.01
N TYR A 376 11.25 5.34 17.27
CA TYR A 376 10.41 5.11 18.46
C TYR A 376 9.78 6.38 19.06
N PHE A 377 10.41 7.56 18.96
CA PHE A 377 9.88 8.80 19.57
C PHE A 377 8.99 9.62 18.63
N ARG A 378 9.18 9.52 17.32
CA ARG A 378 8.49 10.37 16.33
C ARG A 378 7.11 9.83 15.94
N LEU A 379 7.00 8.53 15.68
CA LEU A 379 5.73 7.85 15.38
C LEU A 379 4.69 8.02 16.50
N LYS A 380 5.14 8.27 17.74
CA LYS A 380 4.29 8.46 18.92
C LYS A 380 3.86 9.90 19.22
N THR A 381 4.56 10.91 18.69
CA THR A 381 4.26 12.32 19.05
C THR A 381 3.36 13.00 18.02
N MET A 382 3.39 12.58 16.75
CA MET A 382 2.69 13.27 15.66
C MET A 382 1.27 12.79 15.37
N GLY A 383 0.91 11.54 15.67
CA GLY A 383 -0.46 11.04 15.49
C GLY A 383 -1.44 11.36 16.63
N MET A 384 -0.94 11.70 17.83
CA MET A 384 -1.76 11.83 19.05
C MET A 384 -2.09 13.26 19.48
N ILE A 385 -1.32 14.27 19.06
CA ILE A 385 -1.49 15.65 19.58
C ILE A 385 -2.55 16.44 18.81
N ARG A 386 -2.77 16.13 17.53
CA ARG A 386 -3.61 16.94 16.65
C ARG A 386 -5.12 16.81 16.95
N PRO A 387 -5.71 15.60 17.06
CA PRO A 387 -7.14 15.45 17.33
C PRO A 387 -7.53 15.83 18.77
N MET A 388 -6.60 15.66 19.73
CA MET A 388 -6.78 16.05 21.12
C MET A 388 -6.78 17.57 21.32
N LEU A 389 -5.89 18.30 20.65
CA LEU A 389 -5.88 19.78 20.69
C LEU A 389 -7.09 20.39 19.97
N GLU A 390 -7.60 19.76 18.91
CA GLU A 390 -8.80 20.21 18.20
C GLU A 390 -10.09 19.93 19.00
N SER A 391 -10.18 18.79 19.68
CA SER A 391 -11.30 18.49 20.58
C SER A 391 -11.30 19.40 21.82
N MET A 392 -10.14 19.66 22.43
CA MET A 392 -10.04 20.58 23.57
C MET A 392 -10.35 22.04 23.18
N ARG A 393 -9.94 22.50 21.99
CA ARG A 393 -10.30 23.84 21.47
C ARG A 393 -11.80 24.00 21.23
N ASN A 394 -12.47 22.95 20.73
CA ASN A 394 -13.92 22.99 20.48
C ASN A 394 -14.72 22.95 21.78
N ILE A 395 -14.26 22.18 22.77
CA ILE A 395 -14.89 22.14 24.11
C ILE A 395 -14.72 23.49 24.82
N LEU A 396 -13.53 24.10 24.83
CA LEU A 396 -13.31 25.41 25.46
C LEU A 396 -14.06 26.56 24.77
N ARG A 397 -14.23 26.51 23.44
CA ARG A 397 -15.08 27.49 22.71
C ARG A 397 -16.56 27.33 23.05
N ASN A 398 -17.05 26.10 23.16
CA ASN A 398 -18.45 25.83 23.49
C ASN A 398 -18.75 26.17 24.96
N VAL A 399 -17.81 25.91 25.86
CA VAL A 399 -17.88 26.31 27.27
C VAL A 399 -17.80 27.83 27.41
N SER A 400 -16.91 28.53 26.71
CA SER A 400 -16.83 30.01 26.70
C SER A 400 -18.09 30.67 26.13
N ASN A 401 -18.70 30.09 25.08
CA ASN A 401 -19.96 30.56 24.52
C ASN A 401 -21.17 30.27 25.41
N ALA A 402 -21.20 29.12 26.10
CA ALA A 402 -22.24 28.75 27.06
C ALA A 402 -22.15 29.56 28.36
N LEU A 403 -20.95 30.04 28.72
CA LEU A 403 -20.69 30.79 29.95
C LEU A 403 -20.58 32.30 29.74
N LYS A 404 -21.21 32.85 28.69
CA LYS A 404 -21.63 34.27 28.66
C LYS A 404 -22.56 34.53 29.85
N GLY A 405 -21.95 34.74 31.01
CA GLY A 405 -22.60 34.94 32.28
C GLY A 405 -21.75 34.55 33.50
N ARG A 406 -21.05 33.41 33.51
CA ARG A 406 -20.37 32.90 34.72
C ARG A 406 -19.34 31.81 34.39
N ILE A 407 -18.03 32.08 34.42
CA ILE A 407 -16.95 31.33 35.13
C ILE A 407 -15.73 32.25 35.12
N LEU A 408 -15.08 32.35 36.29
CA LEU A 408 -13.89 33.14 36.57
C LEU A 408 -12.67 32.21 36.45
N SER A 409 -11.82 32.45 35.44
CA SER A 409 -10.48 31.87 35.24
C SER A 409 -10.37 30.43 34.71
N VAL A 410 -9.35 30.23 33.85
CA VAL A 410 -9.07 29.04 33.02
C VAL A 410 -8.37 27.92 33.80
N ASP A 411 -7.75 28.23 34.94
CA ASP A 411 -6.93 27.28 35.70
C ASP A 411 -7.75 26.19 36.41
N ASP A 412 -9.03 26.44 36.73
CA ASP A 412 -9.92 25.44 37.36
C ASP A 412 -10.50 24.41 36.36
N ALA A 413 -10.39 24.67 35.06
CA ALA A 413 -10.91 23.77 34.02
C ALA A 413 -9.93 22.66 33.60
N TRP A 414 -8.70 22.65 34.16
CA TRP A 414 -7.61 21.79 33.71
C TRP A 414 -7.03 20.84 34.79
N GLN A 415 -7.56 20.84 36.01
CA GLN A 415 -7.38 19.71 36.94
C GLN A 415 -8.46 18.66 36.69
#